data_AF-A0A7J7WMB2-F1
#
_entry.id   AF-A0A7J7WMB2-F1
#
_cell.length_a   1.000
_cell.length_b   1.000
_cell.length_c   1.000
_cell.angle_alpha   90.00
_cell.angle_beta   90.00
_cell.angle_gamma   90.00
#
_symmetry.space_group_name_H-M   'P 1'
#
loop_
_entity.id
_entity.type
_entity.pdbx_description
1 polymer ?
#
loop_
_entity_poly.entity_id
_entity_poly.type
_entity_poly.pdbx_seq_one_letter_code
_entity_poly.pdbx_strand_id
1 'polypeptide(L)'
;MKIHDNWDLTRLKVIQLDTLVDNLIIDPDTGDILAGCHPNAMKLLIYNPKDPPGSEVLRIQDVLSEKPRISTVYANSGSVLQGSSVAVVHNRILLIGTIFHKALYCEL
;
A
#
# COMPACT_ATOMS: atom_id res chain seq x y z
N MET A 1 -4.39 -17.84 11.99
CA MET A 1 -3.03 -18.22 11.56
C MET A 1 -2.59 -19.38 12.44
N LYS A 2 -2.32 -20.57 11.87
CA LYS A 2 -1.69 -21.65 12.64
C LYS A 2 -0.19 -21.39 12.60
N ILE A 3 0.38 -20.98 13.73
CA ILE A 3 1.83 -20.96 13.89
C ILE A 3 2.21 -22.39 14.21
N HIS A 4 2.91 -23.05 13.29
CA HIS A 4 3.45 -24.38 13.54
C HIS A 4 4.70 -24.23 14.41
N ASP A 5 4.95 -25.18 15.31
CA ASP A 5 6.12 -25.14 16.21
C ASP A 5 7.47 -25.14 15.45
N ASN A 6 7.44 -25.53 14.17
CA ASN A 6 8.57 -25.52 13.24
C ASN A 6 8.71 -24.23 12.42
N TRP A 7 7.92 -23.19 12.72
CA TRP A 7 7.92 -21.89 12.04
C TRP A 7 7.50 -21.92 10.56
N ASP A 8 6.90 -23.02 10.09
CA ASP A 8 6.40 -23.11 8.73
C ASP A 8 5.23 -22.16 8.48
N LEU A 9 5.27 -21.49 7.33
CA LEU A 9 4.16 -20.71 6.81
C LEU A 9 3.36 -21.55 5.81
N THR A 10 2.07 -21.69 6.05
CA THR A 10 1.14 -22.27 5.08
C THR A 10 0.32 -21.16 4.43
N ARG A 11 0.11 -21.26 3.11
CA ARG A 11 -0.69 -20.27 2.38
C ARG A 11 -2.13 -20.30 2.90
N LEU A 12 -2.56 -19.20 3.51
CA LEU A 12 -3.93 -19.04 4.00
C LEU A 12 -4.87 -18.43 2.95
N LYS A 13 -4.43 -17.36 2.29
CA LYS A 13 -5.26 -16.60 1.35
C LYS A 13 -4.40 -15.79 0.38
N VAL A 14 -4.95 -15.51 -0.80
CA VAL A 14 -4.38 -14.58 -1.79
C VAL A 14 -5.46 -13.55 -2.13
N ILE A 15 -5.09 -12.27 -2.10
CA ILE A 15 -5.94 -11.15 -2.54
C ILE A 15 -5.28 -10.59 -3.81
N GLN A 16 -6.02 -10.59 -4.91
CA GLN A 16 -5.56 -10.00 -6.16
C GLN A 16 -5.96 -8.52 -6.20
N LEU A 17 -5.02 -7.67 -6.58
CA LEU A 17 -5.18 -6.22 -6.67
C LEU A 17 -4.69 -5.76 -8.04
N ASP A 18 -5.31 -4.75 -8.62
CA ASP A 18 -4.99 -4.22 -9.96
C ASP A 18 -3.88 -3.15 -9.89
N THR A 19 -2.86 -3.40 -9.08
CA THR A 19 -1.76 -2.49 -8.79
C THR A 19 -0.55 -3.29 -8.32
N LEU A 20 0.66 -2.76 -8.50
CA LEU A 20 1.85 -3.39 -7.95
C LEU A 20 2.00 -2.97 -6.48
N VAL A 21 1.63 -3.87 -5.58
CA VAL A 21 1.78 -3.70 -4.13
C VAL A 21 3.26 -3.73 -3.75
N ASP A 22 3.69 -2.78 -2.93
CA ASP A 22 5.06 -2.67 -2.42
C ASP A 22 5.09 -3.02 -0.92
N ASN A 23 5.28 -2.05 -0.01
CA ASN A 23 5.33 -2.32 1.42
C ASN A 23 3.93 -2.36 2.06
N LEU A 24 3.78 -3.26 3.04
CA LEU A 24 2.58 -3.43 3.85
C LEU A 24 2.84 -2.95 5.28
N ILE A 25 1.96 -2.12 5.81
CA ILE A 25 1.92 -1.69 7.20
C ILE A 25 0.61 -2.17 7.82
N ILE A 26 0.68 -2.64 9.06
CA ILE A 26 -0.48 -3.05 9.84
C ILE A 26 -0.81 -1.93 10.82
N ASP A 27 -2.05 -1.45 10.79
CA ASP A 27 -2.59 -0.59 11.83
C ASP A 27 -2.71 -1.41 13.14
N PRO A 28 -1.98 -1.07 14.21
CA PRO A 28 -2.00 -1.87 15.44
C PRO A 28 -3.35 -1.82 16.17
N ASP A 29 -4.17 -0.79 15.94
CA ASP A 29 -5.44 -0.61 16.64
C ASP A 29 -6.58 -1.41 15.98
N THR A 30 -6.55 -1.55 14.65
CA THR A 30 -7.63 -2.23 13.89
C THR A 30 -7.20 -3.54 13.25
N GLY A 31 -5.90 -3.75 13.04
CA GLY A 31 -5.36 -4.84 12.23
C GLY A 31 -5.54 -4.65 10.73
N ASP A 32 -6.01 -3.47 10.28
CA ASP A 32 -6.13 -3.15 8.86
C ASP A 32 -4.74 -3.06 8.22
N ILE A 33 -4.65 -3.46 6.96
CA ILE A 33 -3.42 -3.36 6.19
C ILE A 33 -3.48 -2.10 5.34
N LEU A 34 -2.46 -1.25 5.46
CA LEU A 34 -2.16 -0.17 4.53
C LEU A 34 -1.06 -0.64 3.58
N ALA A 35 -1.30 -0.49 2.28
CA ALA A 35 -0.35 -0.85 1.24
C ALA A 35 0.06 0.41 0.46
N GLY A 36 1.37 0.66 0.35
CA GLY A 36 1.88 1.55 -0.67
C GLY A 36 1.96 0.82 -2.00
N CYS A 37 1.45 1.42 -3.06
CA CYS A 37 1.27 0.76 -4.35
C CYS A 37 1.76 1.61 -5.52
N HIS A 38 2.08 0.92 -6.62
CA HIS A 38 2.44 1.50 -7.91
C HIS A 38 1.38 1.12 -8.97
N PRO A 39 0.46 2.04 -9.33
CA PRO A 39 -0.62 1.74 -10.29
C PRO A 39 -0.15 1.31 -11.67
N ASN A 40 1.07 1.74 -12.06
CA ASN A 40 1.71 1.29 -13.28
C ASN A 40 3.20 1.04 -13.00
N ALA A 41 3.54 -0.24 -12.83
CA ALA A 41 4.90 -0.69 -12.56
C ALA A 41 5.92 -0.25 -13.63
N MET A 42 5.49 -0.12 -14.89
CA MET A 42 6.40 0.26 -15.98
C MET A 42 6.92 1.68 -15.81
N LYS A 43 6.07 2.62 -15.34
CA LYS A 43 6.49 4.01 -15.07
C LYS A 43 7.47 4.12 -13.91
N LEU A 44 7.45 3.15 -12.99
CA LEU A 44 8.40 3.06 -11.89
C LEU A 44 9.75 2.50 -12.37
N LEU A 45 9.73 1.37 -13.10
CA LEU A 45 10.93 0.67 -13.56
C LEU A 45 11.66 1.42 -14.69
N ILE A 46 10.90 2.08 -15.56
CA ILE A 46 11.42 2.90 -16.66
C ILE A 46 11.00 4.35 -16.42
N TYR A 47 11.76 5.03 -15.57
CA TYR A 47 11.44 6.39 -15.16
C TYR A 47 11.48 7.38 -16.32
N ASN A 48 10.41 8.17 -16.46
CA ASN A 48 10.33 9.30 -17.38
C ASN A 48 9.83 10.54 -16.62
N PRO A 49 10.62 11.62 -16.49
CA PRO A 49 10.19 12.80 -15.75
C PRO A 49 9.01 13.55 -16.40
N LYS A 50 8.73 13.32 -17.69
CA LYS A 50 7.55 13.88 -18.39
C LYS A 50 6.29 13.03 -18.21
N ASP A 51 6.45 11.80 -17.76
CA ASP A 51 5.35 10.87 -17.47
C ASP A 51 5.70 10.03 -16.22
N PRO A 52 5.79 10.67 -15.04
CA PRO A 52 6.30 10.03 -13.84
C PRO A 52 5.36 8.94 -13.30
N PRO A 53 5.84 8.04 -12.41
CA PRO A 53 4.99 7.06 -11.77
C PRO A 53 3.96 7.72 -10.86
N GLY A 54 2.74 7.17 -10.87
CA GLY A 54 1.70 7.55 -9.92
C GLY A 54 1.98 7.06 -8.51
N SER A 55 1.10 7.45 -7.59
CA SER A 55 1.08 6.97 -6.21
C SER A 55 -0.32 6.48 -5.87
N GLU A 56 -0.40 5.40 -5.11
CA GLU A 56 -1.63 4.83 -4.58
C GLU A 56 -1.41 4.24 -3.19
N VAL A 57 -2.38 4.48 -2.31
CA VAL A 57 -2.46 3.83 -1.00
C VAL A 57 -3.77 3.11 -0.89
N LEU A 58 -3.71 1.81 -0.62
CA LEU A 58 -4.88 0.98 -0.37
C LEU A 58 -4.99 0.64 1.12
N ARG A 59 -6.22 0.63 1.64
CA ARG A 59 -6.56 0.05 2.94
C ARG A 59 -7.37 -1.23 2.72
N ILE A 60 -6.88 -2.33 3.29
CA ILE A 60 -7.50 -3.64 3.25
C ILE A 60 -7.98 -3.96 4.66
N GLN A 61 -9.29 -4.11 4.81
CA GLN A 61 -9.96 -4.39 6.08
C GLN A 61 -10.53 -5.80 6.06
N ASP A 62 -10.61 -6.42 7.24
CA ASP A 62 -11.13 -7.78 7.41
C ASP A 62 -10.44 -8.79 6.47
N VAL A 63 -9.10 -8.74 6.41
CA VAL A 63 -8.27 -9.48 5.43
C VAL A 63 -8.58 -10.99 5.38
N LEU A 64 -9.03 -11.58 6.50
CA LEU A 64 -9.37 -13.00 6.61
C LEU A 64 -10.82 -13.34 6.25
N SER A 65 -11.71 -12.35 6.10
CA SER A 65 -13.11 -12.58 5.70
C SER A 65 -13.23 -13.12 4.26
N GLU A 66 -14.34 -13.75 3.89
CA GLU A 66 -14.56 -14.20 2.50
C GLU A 66 -14.44 -13.04 1.48
N LYS A 67 -14.86 -11.83 1.86
CA LYS A 67 -14.82 -10.63 1.03
C LYS A 67 -14.21 -9.44 1.80
N PRO A 68 -12.86 -9.31 1.81
CA PRO A 68 -12.21 -8.17 2.41
C PRO A 68 -12.68 -6.87 1.78
N ARG A 69 -12.79 -5.82 2.59
CA ARG A 69 -13.05 -4.49 2.06
C ARG A 69 -11.72 -3.87 1.63
N ILE A 70 -11.66 -3.44 0.37
CA ILE A 70 -10.49 -2.79 -0.21
C ILE A 70 -10.93 -1.39 -0.60
N SER A 71 -10.19 -0.38 -0.15
CA SER A 71 -10.50 1.03 -0.43
C SER A 71 -9.23 1.80 -0.76
N THR A 72 -9.33 2.71 -1.72
CA THR A 72 -8.25 3.66 -2.04
C THR A 72 -8.31 4.82 -1.06
N VAL A 73 -7.26 4.98 -0.25
CA VAL A 73 -7.14 6.07 0.73
C VAL A 73 -6.52 7.31 0.08
N TYR A 74 -5.58 7.10 -0.85
CA TYR A 74 -4.93 8.16 -1.60
C TYR A 74 -4.59 7.67 -3.01
N ALA A 75 -4.78 8.53 -4.00
CA ALA A 75 -4.30 8.29 -5.36
C ALA A 75 -3.90 9.61 -6.02
N ASN A 76 -2.75 9.63 -6.70
CA ASN A 76 -2.27 10.76 -7.47
C ASN A 76 -1.49 10.28 -8.70
N SER A 77 -1.54 11.06 -9.78
CA SER A 77 -0.90 10.71 -11.05
C SER A 77 0.63 10.86 -11.08
N GLY A 78 1.27 11.27 -9.97
CA GLY A 78 2.69 11.62 -9.94
C GLY A 78 2.94 13.14 -9.95
N SER A 79 1.88 13.95 -10.08
CA SER A 79 1.98 15.41 -10.09
C SER A 79 2.36 16.01 -8.73
N VAL A 80 2.00 15.34 -7.63
CA VAL A 80 2.31 15.75 -6.26
C VAL A 80 3.36 14.80 -5.66
N LEU A 81 3.09 13.50 -5.74
CA LEU A 81 3.92 12.44 -5.15
C LEU A 81 4.10 11.31 -6.16
N GLN A 82 5.35 10.89 -6.39
CA GLN A 82 5.72 9.90 -7.41
C GLN A 82 6.15 8.59 -6.76
N GLY A 83 5.53 7.47 -7.14
CA GLY A 83 5.96 6.13 -6.73
C GLY A 83 5.87 5.86 -5.22
N SER A 84 4.68 6.01 -4.63
CA SER A 84 4.44 5.64 -3.23
C SER A 84 4.80 4.18 -2.96
N SER A 85 5.58 3.95 -1.91
CA SER A 85 6.08 2.62 -1.53
C SER A 85 5.53 2.16 -0.20
N VAL A 86 5.19 3.08 0.70
CA VAL A 86 4.71 2.78 2.06
C VAL A 86 3.72 3.84 2.52
N ALA A 87 2.77 3.46 3.36
CA ALA A 87 1.88 4.40 4.02
C ALA A 87 1.53 3.92 5.43
N VAL A 88 1.39 4.86 6.36
CA VAL A 88 0.96 4.61 7.73
C VAL A 88 -0.09 5.63 8.14
N VAL A 89 -1.07 5.19 8.92
CA VAL A 89 -2.06 6.07 9.55
C VAL A 89 -1.83 6.09 11.06
N HIS A 90 -1.80 7.29 11.64
CA HIS A 90 -1.74 7.48 13.08
C HIS A 90 -2.49 8.74 13.47
N ASN A 91 -3.43 8.68 14.41
CA ASN A 91 -4.21 9.84 14.89
C ASN A 91 -4.79 10.71 13.76
N ARG A 92 -5.47 10.10 12.79
CA ARG A 92 -6.04 10.74 11.58
C ARG A 92 -5.01 11.38 10.64
N ILE A 93 -3.73 11.13 10.84
CA ILE A 93 -2.69 11.54 9.92
C ILE A 93 -2.32 10.37 9.04
N LEU A 94 -2.28 10.60 7.74
CA LEU A 94 -1.70 9.69 6.76
C LEU A 94 -0.31 10.19 6.35
N LEU A 95 0.72 9.38 6.59
CA LEU A 95 2.07 9.63 6.11
C LEU A 95 2.41 8.63 5.00
N ILE A 96 2.81 9.13 3.83
CA ILE A 96 3.13 8.34 2.63
C ILE A 96 4.60 8.55 2.27
N GLY A 97 5.36 7.46 2.16
CA GLY A 97 6.74 7.44 1.68
C GLY A 97 6.84 6.94 0.24
N THR A 98 7.88 7.36 -0.47
CA THR A 98 8.16 6.94 -1.86
C THR A 98 9.52 6.27 -1.96
N ILE A 99 9.78 5.56 -3.06
CA ILE A 99 11.08 4.92 -3.30
C ILE A 99 12.22 5.95 -3.42
N PHE A 100 12.00 7.05 -4.14
CA PHE A 100 13.09 7.99 -4.49
C PHE A 100 12.71 9.47 -4.51
N HIS A 101 11.43 9.82 -4.33
CA HIS A 101 10.97 11.20 -4.55
C HIS A 101 10.87 12.01 -3.24
N LYS A 102 9.70 12.06 -2.61
CA LYS A 102 9.39 12.85 -1.41
C LYS A 102 8.55 12.00 -0.45
N ALA A 103 8.15 12.60 0.67
CA ALA A 103 7.07 12.09 1.50
C ALA A 103 5.88 13.05 1.45
N LEU A 104 4.68 12.54 1.72
CA LEU A 104 3.45 13.33 1.83
C LEU A 104 2.81 13.09 3.20
N TYR A 105 2.42 14.19 3.84
CA TYR A 105 1.66 14.21 5.08
C TYR A 105 0.25 14.74 4.77
N CYS A 106 -0.77 13.98 5.14
CA CYS A 106 -2.18 14.33 4.91
C CYS A 106 -2.98 14.23 6.21
N GLU A 107 -3.97 15.10 6.36
CA GLU A 107 -5.02 14.97 7.37
C GLU A 107 -6.21 14.19 6.76
N LEU A 108 -6.71 13.18 7.47
CA LEU A 108 -7.85 12.33 7.10
C LEU A 108 -9.17 12.84 7.69
#